data_AF-A0A537SAW6-F1
#
_entry.id   AF-A0A537SAW6-F1
#
_cell.length_a   1.000
_cell.length_b   1.000
_cell.length_c   1.000
_cell.angle_alpha   90.00
_cell.angle_beta   90.00
_cell.angle_gamma   90.00
#
_symmetry.space_group_name_H-M   'P 1'
#
loop_
_entity.id
_entity.type
_entity.pdbx_description
1 polymer ?
#
loop_
_entity_poly.entity_id
_entity_poly.type
_entity_poly.pdbx_seq_one_letter_code
_entity_poly.pdbx_strand_id
1 'polypeptide(L)'
;MINLGRLDVLRLFALSALLMTPSAVSWAQQRPPIADKMAKTHGLDSFGQIEGIRYTFNVERSGVNVFRSWEWNPKTDSVSYEGQDKDGKPLKVTYQRSQATGVPEDIDANFLNDQYWLLLPFHVIWDTSATVIDEGMQKLPLGNESGEKLVVKYPSDGGYSPGDTWDVYVGADGRVQEFVWHRGGPKKPSVVIAPWTDYKKAGPLLFSLDHQSKADDTPVHFFFSDVAVKLTGSENWINAQ
;
A
#
# COMPACT_ATOMS: atom_id res chain seq x y z
N MET A 1 40.47 2.92 -76.08
CA MET A 1 39.54 4.00 -76.49
C MET A 1 38.14 3.63 -76.01
N ILE A 2 37.58 4.50 -75.15
CA ILE A 2 36.16 4.91 -75.06
C ILE A 2 35.12 3.76 -74.82
N ASN A 3 34.63 3.53 -73.59
CA ASN A 3 33.42 4.12 -72.93
C ASN A 3 32.11 3.72 -73.67
N LEU A 4 31.01 3.18 -73.13
CA LEU A 4 30.16 3.39 -71.92
C LEU A 4 29.48 2.02 -71.59
N GLY A 5 28.92 1.70 -70.42
CA GLY A 5 28.62 2.45 -69.20
C GLY A 5 27.69 1.64 -68.27
N ARG A 6 27.18 2.37 -67.25
CA ARG A 6 26.13 2.08 -66.26
C ARG A 6 26.52 1.51 -64.88
N LEU A 7 26.28 2.41 -63.91
CA LEU A 7 25.77 2.24 -62.54
C LEU A 7 26.79 2.06 -61.41
N ASP A 8 27.30 3.21 -60.95
CA ASP A 8 27.48 3.49 -59.53
C ASP A 8 26.21 3.14 -58.74
N VAL A 9 26.33 2.43 -57.61
CA VAL A 9 25.95 2.92 -56.28
C VAL A 9 26.72 2.13 -55.20
N LEU A 10 27.31 2.93 -54.31
CA LEU A 10 28.08 2.62 -53.11
C LEU A 10 27.58 1.47 -52.22
N ARG A 11 28.56 0.73 -51.69
CA ARG A 11 28.51 -0.02 -50.44
C ARG A 11 28.35 0.95 -49.25
N LEU A 12 27.38 0.72 -48.37
CA LEU A 12 27.44 1.19 -46.99
C LEU A 12 27.23 0.00 -46.03
N PHE A 13 28.25 -0.26 -45.22
CA PHE A 13 28.19 -1.12 -44.05
C PHE A 13 27.36 -0.41 -42.96
N ALA A 14 26.26 -1.03 -42.53
CA ALA A 14 25.53 -0.58 -41.35
C ALA A 14 26.22 -1.12 -40.09
N LEU A 15 26.87 -0.23 -39.34
CA LEU A 15 27.35 -0.47 -37.98
C LEU A 15 26.17 -0.16 -37.04
N SER A 16 25.47 -1.20 -36.57
CA SER A 16 24.43 -1.06 -35.55
C SER A 16 25.10 -0.84 -34.19
N ALA A 17 25.22 0.42 -33.78
CA ALA A 17 25.57 0.79 -32.43
C ALA A 17 24.40 0.47 -31.48
N LEU A 18 24.62 -0.48 -30.58
CA LEU A 18 23.73 -0.83 -29.49
C LEU A 18 23.67 0.37 -28.51
N LEU A 19 22.58 1.15 -28.58
CA LEU A 19 22.29 2.22 -27.63
C LEU A 19 21.95 1.60 -26.27
N MET A 20 22.95 1.52 -25.39
CA MET A 20 22.75 1.34 -23.95
C MET A 20 22.15 2.64 -23.41
N THR A 21 20.84 2.67 -23.20
CA THR A 21 20.18 3.77 -22.50
C THR A 21 20.58 3.71 -21.02
N PRO A 22 20.95 4.84 -20.38
CA PRO A 22 21.20 4.85 -18.95
C PRO A 22 19.87 4.57 -18.24
N SER A 23 19.80 3.50 -17.47
CA SER A 23 18.71 3.28 -16.51
C SER A 23 18.64 4.52 -15.62
N ALA A 24 17.51 5.23 -15.66
CA ALA A 24 17.30 6.39 -14.81
C ALA A 24 17.53 5.96 -13.36
N VAL A 25 18.58 6.50 -12.74
CA VAL A 25 18.78 6.38 -11.30
C VAL A 25 17.63 7.15 -10.67
N SER A 26 16.60 6.42 -10.23
CA SER A 26 15.45 6.98 -9.54
C SER A 26 15.94 7.56 -8.22
N TRP A 27 16.09 8.88 -8.16
CA TRP A 27 16.27 9.57 -6.90
C TRP A 27 14.97 9.43 -6.14
N ALA A 28 15.00 8.79 -4.96
CA ALA A 28 13.83 8.66 -4.11
C ALA A 28 13.26 10.05 -3.85
N GLN A 29 11.97 10.25 -4.18
CA GLN A 29 11.30 11.52 -3.97
C GLN A 29 11.34 11.88 -2.48
N GLN A 30 11.75 13.10 -2.16
CA GLN A 30 11.55 13.62 -0.80
C GLN A 30 10.05 13.75 -0.52
N ARG A 31 9.58 13.16 0.58
CA ARG A 31 8.17 13.18 0.95
C ARG A 31 7.73 14.59 1.39
N PRO A 32 6.49 15.01 1.09
CA PRO A 32 5.97 16.29 1.57
C PRO A 32 5.93 16.34 3.12
N PRO A 33 6.10 17.52 3.75
CA PRO A 33 6.09 17.64 5.21
C PRO A 33 4.84 17.07 5.90
N ILE A 34 3.67 17.16 5.26
CA ILE A 34 2.44 16.60 5.80
C ILE A 34 2.45 15.07 5.81
N ALA A 35 3.09 14.41 4.84
CA ALA A 35 3.27 12.96 4.84
C ALA A 35 4.15 12.52 6.03
N ASP A 36 5.25 13.24 6.27
CA ASP A 36 6.13 12.97 7.42
C ASP A 36 5.39 13.20 8.75
N LYS A 37 4.66 14.31 8.87
CA LYS A 37 3.84 14.61 10.06
C LYS A 37 2.81 13.50 10.30
N MET A 38 2.10 13.07 9.24
CA MET A 38 1.12 12.00 9.31
C MET A 38 1.76 10.70 9.82
N ALA A 39 2.83 10.24 9.19
CA ALA A 39 3.49 8.99 9.59
C ALA A 39 4.05 9.07 11.02
N LYS A 40 4.61 10.22 11.43
CA LYS A 40 5.08 10.43 12.80
C LYS A 40 3.95 10.41 13.82
N THR A 41 2.80 11.01 13.52
CA THR A 41 1.59 10.90 14.36
C THR A 41 1.19 9.45 14.57
N HIS A 42 1.41 8.58 13.58
CA HIS A 42 1.11 7.14 13.67
C HIS A 42 2.20 6.31 14.34
N GLY A 43 3.36 6.91 14.67
CA GLY A 43 4.44 6.27 15.42
C GLY A 43 5.64 5.86 14.57
N LEU A 44 5.83 6.43 13.37
CA LEU A 44 6.99 6.14 12.50
C LEU A 44 8.33 6.18 13.23
N ASP A 45 8.57 7.20 14.06
CA ASP A 45 9.83 7.37 14.80
C ASP A 45 10.09 6.24 15.81
N SER A 46 9.05 5.51 16.21
CA SER A 46 9.14 4.37 17.13
C SER A 46 9.00 3.02 16.43
N PHE A 47 8.78 2.98 15.11
CA PHE A 47 8.51 1.74 14.39
C PHE A 47 9.68 0.74 14.47
N GLY A 48 10.92 1.22 14.56
CA GLY A 48 12.10 0.37 14.76
C GLY A 48 12.11 -0.43 16.07
N GLN A 49 11.25 -0.09 17.04
CA GLN A 49 11.10 -0.81 18.30
C GLN A 49 10.13 -1.99 18.20
N ILE A 50 9.37 -2.10 17.11
CA ILE A 50 8.36 -3.13 16.91
C ILE A 50 9.02 -4.45 16.52
N GLU A 51 8.76 -5.49 17.31
CA GLU A 51 9.15 -6.87 17.02
C GLU A 51 8.08 -7.56 16.17
N GLY A 52 6.81 -7.36 16.53
CA GLY A 52 5.69 -7.96 15.83
C GLY A 52 4.40 -7.14 15.90
N ILE A 53 3.53 -7.33 14.92
CA ILE A 53 2.18 -6.77 14.83
C ILE A 53 1.23 -7.92 14.54
N ARG A 54 0.13 -8.02 15.30
CA ARG A 54 -0.94 -8.96 15.02
C ARG A 54 -2.27 -8.22 14.85
N TYR A 55 -3.13 -8.74 14.00
CA TYR A 55 -4.46 -8.18 13.77
C TYR A 55 -5.32 -9.17 12.97
N THR A 56 -6.63 -8.99 13.04
CA THR A 56 -7.60 -9.62 12.15
C THR A 56 -8.24 -8.53 11.29
N PHE A 57 -8.12 -8.67 9.97
CA PHE A 57 -8.82 -7.81 9.01
C PHE A 57 -10.18 -8.42 8.68
N ASN A 58 -11.22 -7.59 8.70
CA ASN A 58 -12.59 -7.99 8.45
C ASN A 58 -13.21 -7.14 7.34
N VAL A 59 -13.99 -7.79 6.48
CA VAL A 59 -14.79 -7.13 5.45
C VAL A 59 -16.23 -7.61 5.56
N GLU A 60 -17.15 -6.68 5.71
CA GLU A 60 -18.59 -6.94 5.67
C GLU A 60 -19.23 -6.18 4.50
N ARG A 61 -19.98 -6.90 3.68
CA ARG A 61 -20.86 -6.35 2.64
C ARG A 61 -22.02 -7.32 2.41
N SER A 62 -23.04 -6.88 1.68
CA SER A 62 -24.25 -7.70 1.44
C SER A 62 -23.92 -9.14 1.00
N GLY A 63 -24.19 -10.11 1.89
CA GLY A 63 -24.00 -11.54 1.66
C GLY A 63 -22.54 -12.04 1.67
N VAL A 64 -21.55 -11.20 2.00
CA VAL A 64 -20.13 -11.57 2.00
C VAL A 64 -19.47 -11.05 3.26
N ASN A 65 -18.96 -11.97 4.07
CA ASN A 65 -18.09 -11.69 5.21
C ASN A 65 -16.75 -12.38 4.98
N VAL A 66 -15.66 -11.64 5.13
CA VAL A 66 -14.30 -12.16 5.00
C VAL A 66 -13.52 -11.77 6.23
N PHE A 67 -12.75 -12.69 6.78
CA PHE A 67 -11.80 -12.42 7.86
C PHE A 67 -10.45 -13.05 7.55
N ARG A 68 -9.37 -12.36 7.89
CA ARG A 68 -7.99 -12.81 7.71
C ARG A 68 -7.17 -12.38 8.92
N SER A 69 -6.57 -13.34 9.62
CA SER A 69 -5.72 -13.07 10.77
C SER A 69 -4.27 -13.10 10.36
N TRP A 70 -3.52 -12.12 10.82
CA TRP A 70 -2.12 -11.91 10.49
C TRP A 70 -1.28 -11.74 11.75
N GLU A 71 -0.10 -12.33 11.74
CA GLU A 71 1.00 -11.96 12.62
C GLU A 71 2.21 -11.64 11.74
N TRP A 72 2.75 -10.43 11.85
CA TRP A 72 3.87 -9.95 11.05
C TRP A 72 5.01 -9.53 11.95
N ASN A 73 6.20 -10.06 11.67
CA ASN A 73 7.44 -9.73 12.35
C ASN A 73 8.35 -8.97 11.34
N PRO A 74 8.29 -7.62 11.28
CA PRO A 74 8.96 -6.82 10.26
C PRO A 74 10.48 -7.04 10.20
N LYS A 75 11.12 -7.26 11.35
CA LYS A 75 12.59 -7.39 11.45
C LYS A 75 13.13 -8.68 10.84
N THR A 76 12.33 -9.75 10.89
CA THR A 76 12.69 -11.06 10.34
C THR A 76 11.96 -11.36 9.04
N ASP A 77 11.16 -10.41 8.56
CA ASP A 77 10.34 -10.53 7.36
C ASP A 77 9.40 -11.75 7.37
N SER A 78 8.96 -12.16 8.56
CA SER A 78 8.12 -13.34 8.76
C SER A 78 6.65 -12.93 8.86
N VAL A 79 5.80 -13.59 8.09
CA VAL A 79 4.34 -13.43 8.12
C VAL A 79 3.68 -14.76 8.40
N SER A 80 2.77 -14.77 9.36
CA SER A 80 1.85 -15.87 9.63
C SER A 80 0.43 -15.46 9.25
N TYR A 81 -0.23 -16.33 8.49
CA TYR A 81 -1.61 -16.22 8.09
C TYR A 81 -2.45 -17.29 8.80
N GLU A 82 -3.64 -16.91 9.25
CA GLU A 82 -4.69 -17.84 9.66
C GLU A 82 -6.04 -17.36 9.11
N GLY A 83 -6.71 -18.23 8.35
CA GLY A 83 -7.97 -17.90 7.70
C GLY A 83 -8.44 -19.03 6.79
N GLN A 84 -9.03 -18.68 5.66
CA GLN A 84 -9.49 -19.63 4.65
C GLN A 84 -8.59 -19.62 3.41
N ASP A 85 -8.46 -20.77 2.74
CA ASP A 85 -7.94 -20.85 1.39
C ASP A 85 -8.99 -20.45 0.34
N LYS A 86 -8.61 -20.46 -0.94
CA LYS A 86 -9.50 -20.17 -2.07
C LYS A 86 -10.74 -21.08 -2.17
N ASP A 87 -10.71 -22.26 -1.55
CA ASP A 87 -11.81 -23.23 -1.55
C ASP A 87 -12.65 -23.12 -0.26
N GLY A 88 -12.36 -22.14 0.62
CA GLY A 88 -13.05 -21.90 1.89
C GLY A 88 -12.59 -22.80 3.04
N LYS A 89 -11.52 -23.57 2.88
CA LYS A 89 -11.00 -24.47 3.92
C LYS A 89 -10.06 -23.72 4.87
N PRO A 90 -10.01 -24.09 6.17
CA PRO A 90 -9.06 -23.51 7.09
C PRO A 90 -7.62 -23.69 6.61
N LEU A 91 -6.86 -22.60 6.59
CA LEU A 91 -5.45 -22.56 6.22
C LEU A 91 -4.67 -21.78 7.28
N LYS A 92 -3.53 -22.35 7.68
CA LYS A 92 -2.51 -21.69 8.49
C LYS A 92 -1.16 -21.85 7.80
N VAL A 93 -0.49 -20.75 7.51
CA VAL A 93 0.82 -20.76 6.87
C VAL A 93 1.71 -19.72 7.50
N THR A 94 3.01 -19.99 7.57
CA THR A 94 4.03 -19.02 7.97
C THR A 94 5.13 -19.03 6.93
N TYR A 95 5.56 -17.85 6.51
CA TYR A 95 6.53 -17.69 5.44
C TYR A 95 7.39 -16.44 5.66
N GLN A 96 8.57 -16.44 5.05
CA GLN A 96 9.38 -15.23 4.90
C GLN A 96 9.02 -14.58 3.57
N ARG A 97 8.64 -13.30 3.55
CA ARG A 97 8.13 -12.65 2.33
C ARG A 97 9.19 -12.58 1.23
N SER A 98 10.42 -12.26 1.60
CA SER A 98 11.61 -12.25 0.74
C SER A 98 11.94 -13.62 0.12
N GLN A 99 11.42 -14.69 0.69
CA GLN A 99 11.65 -16.08 0.24
C GLN A 99 10.33 -16.80 -0.08
N ALA A 100 9.27 -16.08 -0.45
CA ALA A 100 7.90 -16.61 -0.59
C ALA A 100 7.69 -17.68 -1.69
N THR A 101 8.72 -18.47 -2.02
CA THR A 101 8.58 -19.72 -2.76
C THR A 101 7.61 -20.67 -2.04
N GLY A 102 6.55 -21.09 -2.74
CA GLY A 102 5.59 -22.07 -2.24
C GLY A 102 4.44 -21.50 -1.40
N VAL A 103 4.38 -20.17 -1.21
CA VAL A 103 3.19 -19.50 -0.65
C VAL A 103 2.20 -19.26 -1.80
N PRO A 104 0.91 -19.56 -1.63
CA PRO A 104 -0.09 -19.18 -2.60
C PRO A 104 -0.06 -17.66 -2.81
N GLU A 105 0.06 -17.21 -4.07
CA GLU A 105 0.24 -15.79 -4.43
C GLU A 105 -0.88 -14.89 -3.87
N ASP A 106 -2.08 -15.44 -3.73
CA ASP A 106 -3.23 -14.76 -3.14
C ASP A 106 -3.03 -14.43 -1.66
N ILE A 107 -2.26 -15.21 -0.91
CA ILE A 107 -2.03 -14.96 0.52
C ILE A 107 -1.14 -13.73 0.73
N ASP A 108 0.00 -13.62 0.05
CA ASP A 108 0.88 -12.44 0.19
C ASP A 108 0.21 -11.17 -0.38
N ALA A 109 -0.54 -11.30 -1.48
CA ALA A 109 -1.33 -10.20 -2.02
C ALA A 109 -2.41 -9.72 -1.03
N ASN A 110 -3.09 -10.64 -0.34
CA ASN A 110 -4.04 -10.30 0.72
C ASN A 110 -3.36 -9.64 1.92
N PHE A 111 -2.19 -10.13 2.34
CA PHE A 111 -1.42 -9.51 3.41
C PHE A 111 -1.11 -8.04 3.10
N LEU A 112 -0.57 -7.76 1.90
CA LEU A 112 -0.27 -6.40 1.48
C LEU A 112 -1.51 -5.51 1.36
N ASN A 113 -2.59 -6.03 0.78
CA ASN A 113 -3.86 -5.30 0.73
C ASN A 113 -4.29 -4.88 2.15
N ASP A 114 -4.23 -5.79 3.11
CA ASP A 114 -4.70 -5.54 4.48
C ASP A 114 -3.73 -4.61 5.23
N GLN A 115 -2.44 -4.63 4.91
CA GLN A 115 -1.43 -3.69 5.39
C GLN A 115 -1.68 -2.27 4.89
N TYR A 116 -2.11 -2.08 3.63
CA TYR A 116 -2.48 -0.76 3.13
C TYR A 116 -3.68 -0.16 3.86
N TRP A 117 -4.57 -0.99 4.41
CA TRP A 117 -5.61 -0.51 5.32
C TRP A 117 -5.01 -0.22 6.71
N LEU A 118 -4.33 -1.19 7.34
CA LEU A 118 -3.90 -1.01 8.73
C LEU A 118 -2.81 0.07 8.92
N LEU A 119 -1.89 0.16 7.97
CA LEU A 119 -0.63 0.91 8.05
C LEU A 119 -0.48 1.92 6.90
N LEU A 120 -1.57 2.41 6.32
CA LEU A 120 -1.56 3.41 5.23
C LEU A 120 -0.51 4.52 5.45
N PRO A 121 -0.44 5.19 6.62
CA PRO A 121 0.49 6.30 6.82
C PRO A 121 1.96 5.92 6.65
N PHE A 122 2.30 4.69 6.97
CA PHE A 122 3.65 4.17 6.83
C PHE A 122 3.98 3.85 5.37
N HIS A 123 3.04 3.25 4.64
CA HIS A 123 3.21 2.95 3.21
C HIS A 123 3.40 4.21 2.36
N VAL A 124 2.74 5.32 2.70
CA VAL A 124 3.01 6.62 2.06
C VAL A 124 4.48 7.02 2.16
N ILE A 125 5.18 6.63 3.23
CA ILE A 125 6.61 6.88 3.40
C ILE A 125 7.44 5.77 2.73
N TRP A 126 7.16 4.51 3.06
CA TRP A 126 7.96 3.34 2.69
C TRP A 126 7.94 3.00 1.20
N ASP A 127 6.84 3.26 0.50
CA ASP A 127 6.66 2.81 -0.88
C ASP A 127 7.39 3.74 -1.86
N THR A 128 8.68 3.49 -2.06
CA THR A 128 9.55 4.35 -2.87
C THR A 128 9.19 4.39 -4.36
N SER A 129 8.34 3.48 -4.85
CA SER A 129 7.84 3.47 -6.22
C SER A 129 6.69 4.47 -6.44
N ALA A 130 5.96 4.85 -5.40
CA ALA A 130 4.85 5.76 -5.49
C ALA A 130 5.32 7.23 -5.49
N THR A 131 4.72 8.04 -6.35
CA THR A 131 4.84 9.50 -6.29
C THR A 131 3.85 10.03 -5.27
N VAL A 132 4.29 10.89 -4.36
CA VAL A 132 3.43 11.47 -3.30
C VAL A 132 3.40 12.98 -3.44
N ILE A 133 2.23 13.54 -3.76
CA ILE A 133 2.04 14.97 -4.05
C ILE A 133 1.17 15.56 -2.95
N ASP A 134 1.56 16.70 -2.40
CA ASP A 134 0.70 17.50 -1.53
C ASP A 134 -0.07 18.52 -2.38
N GLU A 135 -1.40 18.43 -2.38
CA GLU A 135 -2.32 19.33 -3.07
C GLU A 135 -2.93 20.39 -2.14
N GLY A 136 -2.39 20.51 -0.92
CA GLY A 136 -2.80 21.47 0.09
C GLY A 136 -4.18 21.17 0.69
N MET A 137 -4.74 22.17 1.37
CA MET A 137 -6.05 22.05 2.00
C MET A 137 -7.17 21.87 0.97
N GLN A 138 -7.92 20.79 1.10
CA GLN A 138 -9.08 20.44 0.26
C GLN A 138 -10.26 20.03 1.13
N LYS A 139 -11.48 20.13 0.59
CA LYS A 139 -12.67 19.61 1.26
C LYS A 139 -12.63 18.09 1.34
N LEU A 140 -13.06 17.55 2.47
CA LEU A 140 -13.23 16.10 2.62
C LEU A 140 -14.35 15.59 1.71
N PRO A 141 -14.22 14.39 1.12
CA PRO A 141 -15.24 13.85 0.22
C PRO A 141 -16.58 13.48 0.89
N LEU A 142 -16.60 13.10 2.17
CA LEU A 142 -17.83 12.69 2.87
C LEU A 142 -18.44 13.78 3.76
N GLY A 143 -17.76 14.92 3.95
CA GLY A 143 -18.15 15.94 4.93
C GLY A 143 -17.95 17.38 4.48
N ASN A 144 -18.25 18.32 5.39
CA ASN A 144 -18.04 19.76 5.17
C ASN A 144 -16.69 20.26 5.70
N GLU A 145 -15.94 19.39 6.37
CA GLU A 145 -14.61 19.71 6.88
C GLU A 145 -13.57 19.74 5.75
N SER A 146 -12.34 20.11 6.09
CA SER A 146 -11.23 20.14 5.15
C SER A 146 -9.99 19.54 5.80
N GLY A 147 -9.18 18.89 4.98
CA GLY A 147 -7.90 18.30 5.37
C GLY A 147 -6.86 18.59 4.30
N GLU A 148 -5.59 18.43 4.65
CA GLU A 148 -4.48 18.54 3.70
C GLU A 148 -4.43 17.26 2.87
N LYS A 149 -4.54 17.40 1.54
CA LYS A 149 -4.70 16.28 0.63
C LYS A 149 -3.36 15.83 0.09
N LEU A 150 -3.00 14.59 0.38
CA LEU A 150 -1.91 13.86 -0.27
C LEU A 150 -2.47 12.99 -1.39
N VAL A 151 -1.87 13.09 -2.58
CA VAL A 151 -2.13 12.19 -3.72
C VAL A 151 -0.96 11.22 -3.85
N VAL A 152 -1.22 9.94 -3.62
CA VAL A 152 -0.25 8.84 -3.73
C VAL A 152 -0.53 8.09 -5.03
N LYS A 153 0.39 8.15 -5.99
CA LYS A 153 0.21 7.55 -7.31
C LYS A 153 1.23 6.45 -7.56
N TYR A 154 0.73 5.24 -7.82
CA TYR A 154 1.55 4.09 -8.14
C TYR A 154 1.80 3.99 -9.66
N PRO A 155 2.96 3.47 -10.09
CA PRO A 155 3.23 3.18 -11.50
C PRO A 155 2.19 2.21 -12.08
N SER A 156 1.95 2.29 -13.39
CA SER A 156 1.01 1.40 -14.09
C SER A 156 1.46 -0.05 -14.18
N ASP A 157 2.71 -0.34 -13.85
CA ASP A 157 3.36 -1.63 -14.01
C ASP A 157 4.23 -1.96 -12.80
N GLY A 158 4.16 -3.22 -12.36
CA GLY A 158 4.83 -3.73 -11.17
C GLY A 158 4.05 -3.50 -9.86
N GLY A 159 4.48 -4.21 -8.81
CA GLY A 159 3.86 -4.14 -7.48
C GLY A 159 2.43 -4.72 -7.42
N TYR A 160 1.77 -4.51 -6.29
CA TYR A 160 0.43 -5.05 -5.98
C TYR A 160 -0.71 -4.06 -6.23
N SER A 161 -0.38 -2.80 -6.54
CA SER A 161 -1.32 -1.70 -6.79
C SER A 161 -1.05 -0.98 -8.12
N PRO A 162 -0.85 -1.71 -9.24
CA PRO A 162 -0.47 -1.10 -10.50
C PRO A 162 -1.53 -0.12 -11.00
N GLY A 163 -1.12 1.14 -11.16
CA GLY A 163 -1.93 2.24 -11.67
C GLY A 163 -2.93 2.82 -10.66
N ASP A 164 -2.93 2.34 -9.42
CA ASP A 164 -3.78 2.91 -8.37
C ASP A 164 -3.36 4.34 -8.02
N THR A 165 -4.34 5.16 -7.64
CA THR A 165 -4.12 6.50 -7.09
C THR A 165 -4.93 6.64 -5.81
N TRP A 166 -4.31 7.12 -4.74
CA TRP A 166 -4.96 7.29 -3.44
C TRP A 166 -4.95 8.75 -3.04
N ASP A 167 -6.13 9.30 -2.75
CA ASP A 167 -6.26 10.58 -2.09
C ASP A 167 -6.34 10.33 -0.58
N VAL A 168 -5.38 10.83 0.17
CA VAL A 168 -5.30 10.73 1.63
C VAL A 168 -5.53 12.11 2.22
N TYR A 169 -6.60 12.30 2.98
CA TYR A 169 -6.92 13.59 3.59
C TYR A 169 -6.45 13.58 5.04
N VAL A 170 -5.50 14.45 5.38
CA VAL A 170 -4.86 14.51 6.68
C VAL A 170 -5.37 15.71 7.48
N GLY A 171 -5.82 15.45 8.70
CA GLY A 171 -6.28 16.47 9.62
C GLY A 171 -5.14 17.30 10.22
N ALA A 172 -5.48 18.42 10.85
CA ALA A 172 -4.50 19.28 11.51
C ALA A 172 -3.72 18.57 12.63
N ASP A 173 -4.26 17.49 13.21
CA ASP A 173 -3.62 16.63 14.20
C ASP A 173 -2.68 15.57 13.59
N GLY A 174 -2.58 15.51 12.25
CA GLY A 174 -1.79 14.53 11.52
C GLY A 174 -2.44 13.16 11.39
N ARG A 175 -3.71 13.00 11.77
CA ARG A 175 -4.46 11.76 11.55
C ARG A 175 -5.07 11.76 10.15
N VAL A 176 -5.24 10.58 9.58
CA VAL A 176 -6.03 10.45 8.35
C VAL A 176 -7.51 10.65 8.71
N GLN A 177 -8.20 11.51 7.99
CA GLN A 177 -9.64 11.71 8.18
C GLN A 177 -10.42 10.83 7.20
N GLU A 178 -10.03 10.88 5.93
CA GLU A 178 -10.67 10.15 4.84
C GLU A 178 -9.65 9.69 3.82
N PHE A 179 -10.01 8.64 3.09
CA PHE A 179 -9.22 8.04 2.04
C PHE A 179 -10.11 7.76 0.83
N VAL A 180 -9.60 8.08 -0.35
CA VAL A 180 -10.20 7.72 -1.62
C VAL A 180 -9.22 6.90 -2.41
N TRP A 181 -9.50 5.62 -2.56
CA TRP A 181 -8.78 4.76 -3.48
C TRP A 181 -9.43 4.82 -4.86
N HIS A 182 -8.64 5.15 -5.87
CA HIS A 182 -8.97 5.06 -7.28
C HIS A 182 -8.20 3.91 -7.88
N ARG A 183 -8.90 2.91 -8.40
CA ARG A 183 -8.29 1.73 -8.99
C ARG A 183 -7.61 2.04 -10.33
N GLY A 184 -6.44 1.45 -10.53
CA GLY A 184 -5.80 1.31 -11.84
C GLY A 184 -6.55 0.34 -12.76
N GLY A 185 -6.84 0.79 -13.98
CA GLY A 185 -7.46 -0.05 -15.01
C GLY A 185 -8.97 -0.25 -14.85
N PRO A 186 -9.59 -1.15 -15.64
CA PRO A 186 -11.04 -1.15 -15.85
C PRO A 186 -11.84 -2.00 -14.84
N LYS A 187 -11.18 -2.74 -13.94
CA LYS A 187 -11.84 -3.72 -13.05
C LYS A 187 -12.62 -3.00 -11.95
N LYS A 188 -13.80 -3.50 -11.57
CA LYS A 188 -14.62 -2.95 -10.48
C LYS A 188 -14.27 -3.54 -9.09
N PRO A 189 -14.44 -2.79 -7.97
CA PRO A 189 -14.85 -1.38 -7.92
C PRO A 189 -13.78 -0.44 -8.47
N SER A 190 -14.21 0.72 -8.98
CA SER A 190 -13.31 1.77 -9.50
C SER A 190 -12.89 2.76 -8.43
N VAL A 191 -13.77 3.05 -7.47
CA VAL A 191 -13.48 3.95 -6.35
C VAL A 191 -13.93 3.33 -5.04
N VAL A 192 -13.15 3.54 -3.98
CA VAL A 192 -13.54 3.29 -2.60
C VAL A 192 -13.31 4.55 -1.81
N ILE A 193 -14.36 5.07 -1.16
CA ILE A 193 -14.27 6.21 -0.24
C ILE A 193 -14.47 5.68 1.17
N ALA A 194 -13.53 5.94 2.05
CA ALA A 194 -13.48 5.39 3.40
C ALA A 194 -13.16 6.48 4.43
N PRO A 195 -13.97 6.63 5.49
CA PRO A 195 -13.55 7.39 6.66
C PRO A 195 -12.53 6.57 7.48
N TRP A 196 -11.52 7.23 8.04
CA TRP A 196 -10.58 6.63 8.98
C TRP A 196 -11.03 6.97 10.40
N THR A 197 -11.63 6.00 11.10
CA THR A 197 -12.22 6.19 12.43
C THR A 197 -11.79 5.13 13.45
N ASP A 198 -12.27 5.22 14.69
CA ASP A 198 -11.89 4.33 15.79
C ASP A 198 -10.37 4.25 16.02
N TYR A 199 -9.77 5.42 16.26
CA TYR A 199 -8.35 5.53 16.50
C TYR A 199 -7.95 4.96 17.86
N LYS A 200 -7.09 3.93 17.87
CA LYS A 200 -6.61 3.25 19.07
C LYS A 200 -5.09 3.13 19.08
N LYS A 201 -4.50 3.15 20.28
CA LYS A 201 -3.06 2.94 20.45
C LYS A 201 -2.75 1.51 20.86
N ALA A 202 -1.78 0.90 20.20
CA ALA A 202 -1.10 -0.29 20.69
C ALA A 202 0.39 0.01 20.81
N GLY A 203 0.89 0.07 22.05
CA GLY A 203 2.25 0.53 22.33
C GLY A 203 2.49 1.95 21.77
N PRO A 204 3.57 2.19 21.00
CA PRO A 204 3.87 3.49 20.44
C PRO A 204 3.11 3.79 19.13
N LEU A 205 2.40 2.81 18.57
CA LEU A 205 1.71 2.96 17.29
C LEU A 205 0.25 3.37 17.49
N LEU A 206 -0.22 4.25 16.61
CA LEU A 206 -1.62 4.63 16.51
C LEU A 206 -2.21 3.98 15.26
N PHE A 207 -3.36 3.34 15.41
CA PHE A 207 -4.10 2.67 14.34
C PHE A 207 -5.50 3.26 14.24
N SER A 208 -6.10 3.21 13.07
CA SER A 208 -7.54 3.43 12.89
C SER A 208 -8.16 2.12 12.44
N LEU A 209 -9.24 1.73 13.11
CA LEU A 209 -9.72 0.34 13.11
C LEU A 209 -11.11 0.15 12.50
N ASP A 210 -11.80 1.23 12.12
CA ASP A 210 -13.16 1.17 11.57
C ASP A 210 -13.35 2.10 10.35
N HIS A 211 -13.83 1.53 9.25
CA HIS A 211 -14.03 2.19 7.95
C HIS A 211 -15.39 1.85 7.33
N GLN A 212 -16.42 2.60 7.72
CA GLN A 212 -17.74 2.55 7.09
C GLN A 212 -17.71 3.18 5.68
N SER A 213 -17.39 2.37 4.68
CA SER A 213 -16.93 2.81 3.36
C SER A 213 -17.99 2.61 2.27
N LYS A 214 -17.71 3.16 1.08
CA LYS A 214 -18.49 2.91 -0.14
C LYS A 214 -17.57 2.52 -1.28
N ALA A 215 -17.83 1.38 -1.90
CA ALA A 215 -17.17 0.89 -3.11
C ALA A 215 -18.10 1.06 -4.32
N ASP A 216 -17.81 2.00 -5.23
CA ASP A 216 -18.72 2.41 -6.31
C ASP A 216 -20.17 2.59 -5.81
N ASP A 217 -20.35 3.43 -4.79
CA ASP A 217 -21.61 3.72 -4.09
C ASP A 217 -22.24 2.55 -3.30
N THR A 218 -21.65 1.36 -3.35
CA THR A 218 -22.12 0.20 -2.58
C THR A 218 -21.48 0.20 -1.19
N PRO A 219 -22.27 0.16 -0.10
CA PRO A 219 -21.71 0.07 1.25
C PRO A 219 -20.82 -1.14 1.45
N VAL A 220 -19.67 -0.92 2.07
CA VAL A 220 -18.73 -1.95 2.51
C VAL A 220 -18.08 -1.48 3.81
N HIS A 221 -17.98 -2.35 4.79
CA HIS A 221 -17.36 -2.05 6.07
C HIS A 221 -16.05 -2.82 6.17
N PHE A 222 -14.95 -2.09 6.32
CA PHE A 222 -13.65 -2.65 6.66
C PHE A 222 -13.38 -2.34 8.12
N PHE A 223 -12.93 -3.33 8.89
CA PHE A 223 -12.55 -3.10 10.28
C PHE A 223 -11.52 -4.11 10.77
N PHE A 224 -10.88 -3.77 11.88
CA PHE A 224 -9.84 -4.56 12.48
C PHE A 224 -10.22 -5.00 13.89
N SER A 225 -9.96 -6.26 14.20
CA SER A 225 -10.02 -6.81 15.56
C SER A 225 -8.67 -7.36 15.99
N ASP A 226 -8.53 -7.62 17.29
CA ASP A 226 -7.35 -8.29 17.88
C ASP A 226 -6.01 -7.60 17.63
N VAL A 227 -6.06 -6.30 17.33
CA VAL A 227 -4.86 -5.50 17.02
C VAL A 227 -3.97 -5.43 18.25
N ALA A 228 -2.73 -5.86 18.11
CA ALA A 228 -1.72 -5.73 19.15
C ALA A 228 -0.31 -5.61 18.56
N VAL A 229 0.59 -5.00 19.33
CA VAL A 229 2.01 -4.92 18.99
C VAL A 229 2.85 -5.61 20.05
N LYS A 230 3.98 -6.17 19.62
CA LYS A 230 5.03 -6.70 20.50
C LYS A 230 6.26 -5.82 20.34
N LEU A 231 6.81 -5.33 21.45
CA LEU A 231 8.04 -4.55 21.46
C LEU A 231 9.26 -5.46 21.51
N THR A 232 10.36 -5.00 20.94
CA THR A 232 11.63 -5.74 20.93
C THR A 232 12.07 -6.07 22.35
N GLY A 233 12.24 -7.36 22.63
CA GLY A 233 12.66 -7.85 23.95
C GLY A 233 11.54 -7.89 25.00
N SER A 234 10.28 -7.67 24.61
CA SER A 234 9.11 -7.92 25.44
C SER A 234 8.58 -9.33 25.19
N GLU A 235 8.16 -10.05 26.22
CA GLU A 235 7.40 -11.30 26.04
C GLU A 235 5.89 -11.05 25.83
N ASN A 236 5.42 -9.84 26.14
CA ASN A 236 4.00 -9.51 26.15
C ASN A 236 3.57 -8.75 24.90
N TRP A 237 2.36 -9.06 24.44
CA TRP A 237 1.62 -8.29 23.45
C TRP A 237 0.85 -7.14 24.12
N ILE A 238 0.87 -5.97 23.50
CA ILE A 238 0.14 -4.78 23.93
C ILE A 238 -1.04 -4.60 22.99
N ASN A 239 -2.26 -4.86 23.48
CA ASN A 239 -3.48 -4.70 22.68
C ASN A 239 -3.79 -3.23 22.40
N ALA A 240 -4.46 -2.97 21.29
CA ALA A 240 -4.99 -1.66 20.95
C ALA A 240 -6.10 -1.24 21.92
N GLN A 241 -6.00 -0.03 22.46
CA GLN A 241 -6.97 0.58 23.39
C GLN A 241 -7.35 1.99 22.93
#